data_AF-A0A956CNN4-F1
#
_entry.id   AF-A0A956CNN4-F1
#
_cell.length_a   1.000
_cell.length_b   1.000
_cell.length_c   1.000
_cell.angle_alpha   90.00
_cell.angle_beta   90.00
_cell.angle_gamma   90.00
#
_symmetry.space_group_name_H-M   'P 1'
#
loop_
_entity.id
_entity.type
_entity.pdbx_description
1 polymer ?
#
loop_
_entity_poly.entity_id
_entity_poly.type
_entity_poly.pdbx_seq_one_letter_code
_entity_poly.pdbx_strand_id
1 'polypeptide(L)'
;MRSSKPALVIALVAGVSIALVVPMLAWRDVSEDGATPAGADTQGNAPADLEDPSLAGEPATVTAHTRFLAIGGGSTPESTEVSLEQDMALAARTLPGPGVLFFAGGRHARTVRVLDPRLDGNALLARVGDLFAPRQGRRSRYRRTSLPAHAATFEAIDAALGEALAVGSEPLLLYVAAHGEQGEVPGGNLIGLWGQDVLDVTTLAEVTERT
;
A
#
# COMPACT_ATOMS: atom_id res chain seq x y z
N MET A 1 22.23 19.20 33.26
CA MET A 1 20.92 19.45 32.62
C MET A 1 21.11 19.40 31.11
N ARG A 2 20.85 18.26 30.46
CA ARG A 2 20.86 18.15 29.00
C ARG A 2 19.51 18.66 28.51
N SER A 3 19.53 19.76 27.77
CA SER A 3 18.37 20.26 27.04
C SER A 3 18.07 19.28 25.91
N SER A 4 17.04 18.45 26.09
CA SER A 4 16.40 17.68 25.02
C SER A 4 15.86 18.69 24.00
N LYS A 5 16.33 18.62 22.76
CA LYS A 5 15.72 19.35 21.65
C LYS A 5 14.54 18.49 21.17
N PRO A 6 13.36 19.08 20.90
CA PRO A 6 12.24 18.31 20.37
C PRO A 6 12.60 17.75 19.00
N ALA A 7 12.40 16.44 18.81
CA ALA A 7 12.47 15.80 17.50
C ALA A 7 11.35 16.39 16.63
N LEU A 8 11.73 17.04 15.53
CA LEU A 8 10.77 17.58 14.57
C LEU A 8 10.44 16.47 13.56
N VAL A 9 9.20 15.97 13.60
CA VAL A 9 8.65 15.07 12.57
C VAL A 9 7.91 15.91 11.54
N ILE A 10 8.32 15.82 10.27
CA ILE A 10 7.60 16.43 9.15
C ILE A 10 6.84 15.31 8.44
N ALA A 11 5.51 15.41 8.40
CA ALA A 11 4.66 14.49 7.66
C ALA A 11 4.21 15.13 6.34
N LEU A 12 4.51 14.48 5.21
CA LEU A 12 4.02 14.87 3.89
C LEU A 12 3.04 13.80 3.38
N VAL A 13 1.78 14.18 3.20
CA VAL A 13 0.74 13.32 2.59
C VAL A 13 0.52 13.80 1.15
N ALA A 14 0.73 12.90 0.18
CA ALA A 14 0.40 13.16 -1.22
C ALA A 14 -0.74 12.23 -1.67
N GLY A 15 -1.89 12.78 -2.08
CA GLY A 15 -2.98 11.99 -2.64
C GLY A 15 -4.24 12.78 -2.99
N VAL A 16 -4.39 13.14 -4.27
CA VAL A 16 -5.70 13.29 -4.93
C VAL A 16 -5.65 12.40 -6.15
N SER A 17 -6.46 11.33 -6.17
CA SER A 17 -6.65 10.49 -7.35
C SER A 17 -7.88 10.97 -8.13
N ILE A 18 -7.69 11.48 -9.34
CA ILE A 18 -8.78 11.86 -10.26
C ILE A 18 -9.32 10.59 -10.93
N ALA A 19 -10.58 10.22 -10.63
CA ALA A 19 -11.30 9.20 -11.37
C ALA A 19 -11.91 9.82 -12.64
N LEU A 20 -11.51 9.33 -13.81
CA LEU A 20 -12.01 9.77 -15.12
C LEU A 20 -13.32 9.03 -15.45
N VAL A 21 -14.45 9.74 -15.49
CA VAL A 21 -15.77 9.19 -15.89
C VAL A 21 -15.90 9.26 -17.41
N VAL A 22 -16.11 8.12 -18.07
CA VAL A 22 -16.40 8.01 -19.51
C VAL A 22 -17.91 7.82 -19.71
N PRO A 23 -18.58 8.53 -20.63
CA PRO A 23 -20.02 8.49 -20.76
C PRO A 23 -20.55 7.20 -21.41
N MET A 24 -21.75 6.85 -20.94
CA MET A 24 -22.61 5.72 -21.30
C MET A 24 -23.10 5.80 -22.75
N LEU A 25 -22.83 4.78 -23.57
CA LEU A 25 -23.40 4.64 -24.92
C LEU A 25 -24.44 3.52 -24.97
N ALA A 26 -25.55 3.82 -25.66
CA ALA A 26 -26.79 3.06 -25.72
C ALA A 26 -26.66 1.64 -26.32
N TRP A 27 -27.48 0.74 -25.77
CA TRP A 27 -27.62 -0.68 -26.09
C TRP A 27 -28.39 -0.92 -27.41
N ARG A 28 -28.07 -2.00 -28.12
CA ARG A 28 -28.89 -2.59 -29.19
C ARG A 28 -28.81 -4.11 -29.09
N ASP A 29 -29.98 -4.75 -29.21
CA ASP A 29 -30.19 -6.20 -29.04
C ASP A 29 -29.32 -7.06 -29.95
N VAL A 30 -28.70 -8.09 -29.36
CA VAL A 30 -28.19 -9.26 -30.09
C VAL A 30 -28.52 -10.53 -29.29
N SER A 31 -29.18 -11.46 -29.98
CA SER A 31 -29.69 -12.73 -29.52
C SER A 31 -28.61 -13.72 -29.08
N GLU A 32 -29.04 -14.62 -28.19
CA GLU A 32 -28.26 -15.71 -27.58
C GLU A 32 -27.87 -16.78 -28.61
N ASP A 33 -26.60 -17.21 -28.59
CA ASP A 33 -26.24 -18.59 -28.91
C ASP A 33 -25.06 -19.02 -28.03
N GLY A 34 -25.30 -20.10 -27.28
CA GLY A 34 -24.46 -20.56 -26.18
C GLY A 34 -23.20 -21.31 -26.60
N ALA A 35 -22.15 -21.15 -25.81
CA ALA A 35 -21.05 -22.11 -25.71
C ALA A 35 -20.48 -22.09 -24.28
N THR A 36 -20.46 -23.28 -23.67
CA THR A 36 -19.94 -23.59 -22.32
C THR A 36 -18.41 -23.42 -22.25
N PRO A 37 -17.82 -22.93 -21.14
CA PRO A 37 -16.38 -22.67 -21.08
C PRO A 37 -15.58 -23.93 -20.73
N ALA A 38 -14.51 -24.18 -21.48
CA ALA A 38 -13.47 -25.14 -21.13
C ALA A 38 -12.33 -24.45 -20.35
N GLY A 39 -11.77 -25.17 -19.38
CA GLY A 39 -10.95 -24.68 -18.28
C GLY A 39 -9.67 -23.93 -18.65
N ALA A 40 -9.26 -23.06 -17.73
CA ALA A 40 -7.94 -22.44 -17.70
C ALA A 40 -7.45 -22.36 -16.24
N ASP A 41 -6.50 -23.22 -15.92
CA ASP A 41 -5.40 -23.15 -14.95
C ASP A 41 -5.51 -22.13 -13.80
N THR A 42 -5.74 -22.65 -12.60
CA THR A 42 -5.95 -21.91 -11.34
C THR A 42 -4.67 -21.69 -10.52
N GLN A 43 -3.50 -21.60 -11.16
CA GLN A 43 -2.23 -21.43 -10.45
C GLN A 43 -1.49 -20.17 -10.94
N GLY A 44 -1.75 -19.03 -10.27
CA GLY A 44 -0.93 -17.82 -10.46
C GLY A 44 -1.57 -16.47 -10.10
N ASN A 45 -2.89 -16.40 -9.94
CA ASN A 45 -3.62 -15.12 -9.79
C ASN A 45 -4.14 -14.81 -8.39
N ALA A 46 -3.99 -15.72 -7.43
CA ALA A 46 -4.41 -15.45 -6.06
C ALA A 46 -3.38 -14.53 -5.36
N PRO A 47 -3.83 -13.51 -4.60
CA PRO A 47 -2.95 -12.83 -3.65
C PRO A 47 -2.35 -13.86 -2.68
N ALA A 48 -1.20 -13.54 -2.08
CA ALA A 48 -0.67 -14.36 -1.00
C ALA A 48 -1.74 -14.51 0.10
N ASP A 49 -1.96 -15.73 0.60
CA ASP A 49 -2.75 -15.96 1.80
C ASP A 49 -2.23 -15.02 2.88
N LEU A 50 -3.11 -14.16 3.40
CA LEU A 50 -2.80 -13.06 4.31
C LEU A 50 -2.20 -13.52 5.66
N GLU A 51 -1.97 -14.82 5.82
CA GLU A 51 -1.72 -15.49 7.09
C GLU A 51 -0.43 -16.30 7.14
N ASP A 52 0.41 -16.37 6.09
CA ASP A 52 1.68 -17.11 6.21
C ASP A 52 2.66 -16.35 7.14
N PRO A 53 2.85 -16.80 8.40
CA PRO A 53 3.69 -16.10 9.36
C PRO A 53 5.17 -16.18 8.96
N SER A 54 5.53 -17.11 8.06
CA SER A 54 6.88 -17.25 7.51
C SER A 54 7.29 -16.10 6.59
N LEU A 55 6.35 -15.25 6.17
CA LEU A 55 6.63 -14.04 5.40
C LEU A 55 6.92 -12.81 6.28
N ALA A 56 6.87 -12.94 7.61
CA ALA A 56 7.34 -11.91 8.53
C ALA A 56 8.79 -11.56 8.18
N GLY A 57 8.98 -10.39 7.57
CA GLY A 57 10.27 -9.95 7.09
C GLY A 57 11.23 -9.69 8.26
N GLU A 58 12.53 -9.75 7.97
CA GLU A 58 13.58 -9.26 8.88
C GLU A 58 13.21 -7.87 9.42
N PRO A 59 13.52 -7.58 10.70
CA PRO A 59 13.26 -6.27 11.28
C PRO A 59 13.98 -5.17 10.49
N ALA A 60 13.37 -3.98 10.47
CA ALA A 60 13.97 -2.83 9.83
C ALA A 60 15.28 -2.44 10.52
N THR A 61 16.34 -2.26 9.74
CA THR A 61 17.60 -1.75 10.27
C THR A 61 17.53 -0.23 10.33
N VAL A 62 17.33 0.31 11.52
CA VAL A 62 17.39 1.76 11.78
C VAL A 62 18.78 2.11 12.34
N THR A 63 19.31 3.27 11.94
CA THR A 63 20.62 3.74 12.39
C THR A 63 20.54 5.21 12.79
N ALA A 64 21.56 5.71 13.49
CA ALA A 64 21.70 7.15 13.79
C ALA A 64 21.70 8.06 12.54
N HIS A 65 21.93 7.48 11.36
CA HIS A 65 21.95 8.21 10.09
C HIS A 65 20.60 8.17 9.36
N THR A 66 19.64 7.35 9.77
CA THR A 66 18.31 7.26 9.16
C THR A 66 17.64 8.65 9.16
N ARG A 67 17.28 9.13 7.97
CA ARG A 67 16.69 10.47 7.75
C ARG A 67 15.21 10.43 7.42
N PHE A 68 14.73 9.31 6.89
CA PHE A 68 13.32 9.15 6.60
C PHE A 68 12.83 7.73 6.81
N LEU A 69 11.56 7.63 7.18
CA LEU A 69 10.75 6.43 7.07
C LEU A 69 9.69 6.71 6.00
N ALA A 70 9.55 5.81 5.03
CA ALA A 70 8.53 5.90 4.00
C ALA A 70 7.58 4.71 4.13
N ILE A 71 6.29 4.98 4.17
CA ILE A 71 5.22 3.99 4.31
C ILE A 71 4.33 4.07 3.07
N GLY A 72 4.04 2.94 2.45
CA GLY A 72 3.06 2.91 1.37
C GLY A 72 2.41 1.57 1.10
N GLY A 73 1.50 1.59 0.14
CA GLY A 73 0.67 0.44 -0.22
C GLY A 73 -0.75 0.54 0.33
N GLY A 74 -1.53 -0.52 0.12
CA GLY A 74 -2.89 -0.64 0.63
C GLY A 74 -2.98 -1.59 1.83
N SER A 75 -4.13 -1.57 2.51
CA SER A 75 -4.40 -2.49 3.62
C SER A 75 -4.66 -3.93 3.19
N THR A 76 -4.95 -4.11 1.90
CA THR A 76 -5.14 -5.38 1.21
C THR A 76 -4.36 -5.41 -0.11
N PRO A 77 -4.17 -6.59 -0.73
CA PRO A 77 -3.67 -6.68 -2.09
C PRO A 77 -4.48 -5.84 -3.08
N GLU A 78 -5.81 -5.82 -2.95
CA GLU A 78 -6.72 -5.10 -3.85
C GLU A 78 -6.50 -3.59 -3.80
N SER A 79 -6.02 -3.06 -2.69
CA SER A 79 -5.72 -1.64 -2.51
C SER A 79 -4.23 -1.30 -2.74
N THR A 80 -3.41 -2.28 -3.13
CA THR A 80 -1.96 -2.08 -3.34
C THR A 80 -1.63 -1.96 -4.82
N GLU A 81 -1.89 -0.79 -5.40
CA GLU A 81 -1.65 -0.54 -6.82
C GLU A 81 -0.16 -0.33 -7.15
N VAL A 82 0.20 -0.62 -8.41
CA VAL A 82 1.55 -0.34 -8.94
C VAL A 82 1.93 1.14 -8.87
N SER A 83 0.95 2.05 -8.92
CA SER A 83 1.15 3.49 -8.72
C SER A 83 1.74 3.79 -7.35
N LEU A 84 1.23 3.16 -6.28
CA LEU A 84 1.76 3.32 -4.93
C LEU A 84 3.21 2.82 -4.82
N GLU A 85 3.54 1.70 -5.49
CA GLU A 85 4.93 1.22 -5.54
C GLU A 85 5.84 2.22 -6.30
N GLN A 86 5.33 2.86 -7.35
CA GLN A 86 6.07 3.89 -8.10
C GLN A 86 6.30 5.16 -7.28
N ASP A 87 5.30 5.61 -6.52
CA ASP A 87 5.42 6.74 -5.60
C ASP A 87 6.49 6.46 -4.54
N MET A 88 6.49 5.25 -3.98
CA MET A 88 7.48 4.80 -3.02
C MET A 88 8.89 4.70 -3.63
N ALA A 89 8.99 4.22 -4.87
CA ALA A 89 10.24 4.22 -5.61
C ALA A 89 10.76 5.64 -5.85
N LEU A 90 9.86 6.59 -6.14
CA LEU A 90 10.20 8.00 -6.30
C LEU A 90 10.68 8.61 -4.99
N ALA A 91 9.96 8.38 -3.89
CA ALA A 91 10.35 8.82 -2.56
C ALA A 91 11.74 8.32 -2.19
N ALA A 92 12.01 7.02 -2.37
CA ALA A 92 13.32 6.42 -2.08
C ALA A 92 14.48 7.06 -2.86
N ARG A 93 14.23 7.58 -4.07
CA ARG A 93 15.24 8.28 -4.89
C ARG A 93 15.36 9.77 -4.60
N THR A 94 14.33 10.38 -4.02
CA THR A 94 14.22 11.85 -3.91
C THR A 94 14.45 12.34 -2.49
N LEU A 95 14.08 11.54 -1.49
CA LEU A 95 14.21 11.92 -0.10
C LEU A 95 15.68 11.91 0.34
N PRO A 96 16.09 12.87 1.19
CA PRO A 96 17.49 13.06 1.52
C PRO A 96 18.01 12.00 2.49
N GLY A 97 19.21 11.47 2.24
CA GLY A 97 19.93 10.57 3.14
C GLY A 97 19.43 9.13 3.11
N PRO A 98 19.96 8.26 3.99
CA PRO A 98 19.50 6.87 4.09
C PRO A 98 18.12 6.84 4.77
N GLY A 99 17.26 5.93 4.31
CA GLY A 99 15.92 5.76 4.86
C GLY A 99 15.43 4.32 4.79
N VAL A 100 14.32 4.06 5.47
CA VAL A 100 13.69 2.75 5.57
C VAL A 100 12.36 2.77 4.83
N LEU A 101 12.09 1.73 4.04
CA LEU A 101 10.86 1.58 3.28
C LEU A 101 9.98 0.50 3.87
N PHE A 102 8.70 0.84 4.08
CA PHE A 102 7.62 -0.07 4.42
C PHE A 102 6.62 -0.08 3.27
N PHE A 103 6.31 -1.27 2.74
CA PHE A 103 5.39 -1.37 1.62
C PHE A 103 4.54 -2.63 1.66
N ALA A 104 3.23 -2.47 1.83
CA ALA A 104 2.25 -3.57 1.84
C ALA A 104 2.75 -4.77 2.69
N GLY A 105 2.64 -6.01 2.21
CA GLY A 105 3.16 -7.20 2.89
C GLY A 105 4.69 -7.42 2.81
N GLY A 106 5.46 -6.44 2.34
CA GLY A 106 6.92 -6.52 2.22
C GLY A 106 7.42 -7.30 0.99
N ARG A 107 8.75 -7.36 0.83
CA ARG A 107 9.43 -7.85 -0.40
C ARG A 107 9.08 -9.27 -0.85
N HIS A 108 8.65 -10.13 0.07
CA HIS A 108 8.40 -11.55 -0.23
C HIS A 108 6.94 -11.85 -0.57
N ALA A 109 6.02 -10.96 -0.19
CA ALA A 109 4.60 -11.12 -0.40
C ALA A 109 4.18 -10.66 -1.80
N ARG A 110 3.21 -11.37 -2.41
CA ARG A 110 2.63 -10.99 -3.71
C ARG A 110 1.49 -10.00 -3.47
N THR A 111 1.83 -8.72 -3.38
CA THR A 111 0.90 -7.67 -2.95
C THR A 111 0.64 -6.62 -4.01
N VAL A 112 1.58 -6.40 -4.94
CA VAL A 112 1.43 -5.36 -5.97
C VAL A 112 0.43 -5.81 -7.03
N ARG A 113 -0.70 -5.12 -7.08
CA ARG A 113 -1.74 -5.26 -8.10
C ARG A 113 -1.28 -4.61 -9.40
N VAL A 114 -1.19 -5.42 -10.45
CA VAL A 114 -0.94 -4.98 -11.83
C VAL A 114 -2.07 -5.47 -12.73
N LEU A 115 -2.36 -4.73 -13.80
CA LEU A 115 -3.27 -5.22 -14.84
C LEU A 115 -2.71 -6.50 -15.48
N ASP A 116 -3.57 -7.48 -15.71
CA ASP A 116 -3.23 -8.70 -16.42
C ASP A 116 -3.64 -8.61 -17.90
N PRO A 117 -2.71 -8.35 -18.83
CA PRO A 117 -3.01 -8.22 -20.26
C PRO A 117 -3.50 -9.52 -20.91
N ARG A 118 -3.38 -10.67 -20.23
CA ARG A 118 -3.91 -11.95 -20.72
C ARG A 118 -5.42 -12.06 -20.59
N LEU A 119 -6.04 -11.22 -19.77
CA LEU A 119 -7.48 -11.17 -19.55
C LEU A 119 -8.22 -10.28 -20.54
N ASP A 120 -7.56 -9.90 -21.64
CA ASP A 120 -8.17 -9.31 -22.84
C ASP A 120 -8.98 -10.36 -23.63
N GLY A 121 -9.85 -11.09 -22.92
CA GLY A 121 -10.81 -12.03 -23.49
C GLY A 121 -12.01 -11.32 -24.12
N ASN A 122 -12.94 -12.11 -24.66
CA ASN A 122 -14.17 -11.64 -25.33
C ASN A 122 -14.84 -10.50 -24.54
N ALA A 123 -14.93 -9.32 -25.17
CA ALA A 123 -15.43 -8.09 -24.56
C ALA A 123 -16.85 -8.22 -23.98
N LEU A 124 -17.69 -9.10 -24.55
CA LEU A 124 -19.03 -9.36 -24.03
C LEU A 124 -18.97 -10.12 -22.70
N LEU A 125 -18.19 -11.20 -22.62
CA LEU A 125 -18.05 -11.97 -21.37
C LEU A 125 -17.43 -11.12 -20.25
N ALA A 126 -16.50 -10.22 -20.60
CA ALA A 126 -15.97 -9.28 -19.63
C ALA A 126 -17.04 -8.31 -19.10
N ARG A 127 -17.88 -7.74 -19.98
CA ARG A 127 -19.00 -6.86 -19.57
C ARG A 127 -20.05 -7.59 -18.73
N VAL A 128 -20.39 -8.82 -19.11
CA VAL A 128 -21.30 -9.68 -18.33
C VAL A 128 -20.67 -9.96 -16.95
N GLY A 129 -19.39 -10.28 -16.91
CA GLY A 129 -18.65 -10.40 -15.65
C GLY A 129 -18.78 -9.12 -14.81
N ASP A 130 -18.52 -7.95 -15.38
CA ASP A 130 -18.57 -6.65 -14.68
C ASP A 130 -19.97 -6.37 -14.12
N LEU A 131 -21.03 -6.82 -14.81
CA LEU A 131 -22.41 -6.72 -14.36
C LEU A 131 -22.74 -7.69 -13.22
N PHE A 132 -22.35 -8.97 -13.32
CA PHE A 132 -22.83 -10.01 -12.42
C PHE A 132 -21.92 -10.30 -11.22
N ALA A 133 -20.67 -9.85 -11.22
CA ALA A 133 -19.76 -10.04 -10.10
C ALA A 133 -18.70 -8.93 -10.01
N PRO A 134 -19.08 -7.65 -9.82
CA PRO A 134 -18.14 -6.53 -9.78
C PRO A 134 -17.10 -6.75 -8.67
N ARG A 135 -15.93 -7.29 -9.04
CA ARG A 135 -14.81 -7.52 -8.13
C ARG A 135 -13.69 -6.59 -8.56
N GLN A 136 -13.21 -5.77 -7.63
CA GLN A 136 -11.95 -5.07 -7.83
C GLN A 136 -10.84 -6.09 -8.11
N GLY A 137 -9.96 -5.79 -9.05
CA GLY A 137 -8.84 -6.67 -9.39
C GLY A 137 -9.18 -7.88 -10.29
N ARG A 138 -10.40 -8.01 -10.83
CA ARG A 138 -10.72 -9.12 -11.77
C ARG A 138 -9.73 -9.22 -12.93
N ARG A 139 -9.33 -8.08 -13.48
CA ARG A 139 -8.36 -7.97 -14.56
C ARG A 139 -6.95 -7.72 -14.04
N SER A 140 -6.66 -8.20 -12.85
CA SER A 140 -5.39 -7.97 -12.20
C SER A 140 -4.74 -9.29 -11.82
N ARG A 141 -3.42 -9.23 -11.73
CA ARG A 141 -2.59 -10.25 -11.09
C ARG A 141 -1.75 -9.57 -10.02
N TYR A 142 -1.30 -10.37 -9.08
CA TYR A 142 -0.49 -9.90 -7.97
C TYR A 142 0.95 -10.37 -8.12
N ARG A 143 1.89 -9.43 -8.01
CA ARG A 143 3.32 -9.72 -8.01
C ARG A 143 3.98 -9.25 -6.72
N ARG A 144 5.19 -9.73 -6.47
CA ARG A 144 6.04 -9.20 -5.41
C ARG A 144 6.41 -7.75 -5.72
N THR A 145 6.61 -6.96 -4.67
CA THR A 145 7.24 -5.64 -4.79
C THR A 145 8.70 -5.81 -5.23
N SER A 146 9.15 -4.88 -6.03
CA SER A 146 10.54 -4.72 -6.48
C SER A 146 11.37 -3.88 -5.51
N LEU A 147 10.70 -3.21 -4.55
CA LEU A 147 11.35 -2.40 -3.54
C LEU A 147 11.99 -3.28 -2.46
N PRO A 148 13.16 -2.89 -1.92
CA PRO A 148 13.74 -3.51 -0.75
C PRO A 148 12.99 -3.06 0.52
N ALA A 149 11.70 -3.36 0.61
CA ALA A 149 10.79 -2.87 1.63
C ALA A 149 10.41 -3.95 2.65
N HIS A 150 10.24 -3.50 3.90
CA HIS A 150 9.64 -4.27 4.99
C HIS A 150 8.11 -4.27 4.85
N ALA A 151 7.44 -5.15 5.60
CA ALA A 151 5.99 -5.13 5.67
C ALA A 151 5.51 -3.87 6.40
N ALA A 152 4.53 -3.17 5.82
CA ALA A 152 3.91 -1.98 6.38
C ALA A 152 2.82 -2.32 7.40
N THR A 153 3.14 -3.18 8.37
CA THR A 153 2.28 -3.46 9.53
C THR A 153 2.48 -2.41 10.61
N PHE A 154 1.50 -2.26 11.50
CA PHE A 154 1.62 -1.30 12.60
C PHE A 154 2.85 -1.60 13.47
N GLU A 155 3.04 -2.87 13.87
CA GLU A 155 4.16 -3.30 14.71
C GLU A 155 5.53 -2.93 14.11
N ALA A 156 5.74 -3.17 12.81
CA ALA A 156 7.00 -2.90 12.16
C ALA A 156 7.29 -1.39 12.06
N ILE A 157 6.24 -0.59 11.85
CA ILE A 157 6.32 0.86 11.77
C ILE A 157 6.58 1.46 13.15
N ASP A 158 5.85 1.03 14.19
CA ASP A 158 6.04 1.49 15.58
C ASP A 158 7.46 1.22 16.07
N ALA A 159 7.96 0.00 15.84
CA ALA A 159 9.33 -0.38 16.22
C ALA A 159 10.38 0.51 15.55
N ALA A 160 10.27 0.72 14.23
CA ALA A 160 11.23 1.53 13.50
C ALA A 160 11.15 3.02 13.83
N LEU A 161 9.94 3.55 14.09
CA LEU A 161 9.73 4.92 14.50
C LEU A 161 10.33 5.16 15.89
N GLY A 162 10.05 4.27 16.84
CA GLY A 162 10.65 4.33 18.18
C GLY A 162 12.17 4.28 18.16
N GLU A 163 12.77 3.39 17.36
CA GLU A 163 14.23 3.32 17.22
C GLU A 163 14.81 4.57 16.54
N ALA A 164 14.17 5.08 15.49
CA ALA A 164 14.65 6.27 14.77
C ALA A 164 14.64 7.51 15.66
N LEU A 165 13.60 7.67 16.49
CA LEU A 165 13.48 8.77 17.44
C LEU A 165 14.45 8.62 18.62
N ALA A 166 14.73 7.40 19.08
CA ALA A 166 15.65 7.16 20.19
C ALA A 166 17.13 7.37 19.81
N VAL A 167 17.51 6.99 18.59
CA VAL A 167 18.93 6.97 18.14
C VAL A 167 19.29 8.18 17.28
N GLY A 168 18.29 8.83 16.67
CA GLY A 168 18.48 10.00 15.81
C GLY A 168 18.79 11.29 16.56
N SER A 169 19.65 12.13 15.98
CA SER A 169 19.95 13.48 16.51
C SER A 169 19.45 14.61 15.62
N GLU A 170 18.79 14.28 14.51
CA GLU A 170 18.37 15.18 13.44
C GLU A 170 16.89 14.93 13.13
N PRO A 171 16.19 15.88 12.50
CA PRO A 171 14.78 15.70 12.14
C PRO A 171 14.55 14.44 11.31
N LEU A 172 13.49 13.69 11.67
CA LEU A 172 13.04 12.50 10.96
C LEU A 172 11.89 12.88 10.03
N LEU A 173 12.01 12.56 8.75
CA LEU A 173 10.93 12.73 7.79
C LEU A 173 10.05 11.46 7.75
N LEU A 174 8.74 11.64 7.89
CA LEU A 174 7.77 10.57 7.67
C LEU A 174 7.01 10.82 6.36
N TYR A 175 7.21 9.94 5.37
CA TYR A 175 6.51 10.00 4.09
C TYR A 175 5.45 8.91 4.01
N VAL A 176 4.23 9.27 3.59
CA VAL A 176 3.11 8.33 3.50
C VAL A 176 2.46 8.39 2.12
N ALA A 177 2.41 7.23 1.45
CA ALA A 177 1.72 6.99 0.18
C ALA A 177 0.78 5.78 0.33
N ALA A 178 -0.35 5.99 1.00
CA ALA A 178 -1.33 4.97 1.32
C ALA A 178 -2.76 5.50 1.18
N HIS A 179 -3.73 4.58 1.16
CA HIS A 179 -5.12 4.96 1.31
C HIS A 179 -5.40 5.45 2.73
N GLY A 180 -6.21 6.49 2.86
CA GLY A 180 -6.64 7.00 4.14
C GLY A 180 -8.11 7.36 4.15
N GLU A 181 -8.65 7.49 5.35
CA GLU A 181 -10.00 7.94 5.59
C GLU A 181 -9.96 9.24 6.39
N GLN A 182 -10.81 10.17 5.98
CA GLN A 182 -10.95 11.45 6.66
C GLN A 182 -11.82 11.26 7.90
N GLY A 183 -11.29 11.67 9.06
CA GLY A 183 -12.06 11.70 10.31
C GLY A 183 -12.98 12.91 10.39
N GLU A 184 -13.95 12.86 11.32
CA GLU A 184 -14.82 14.02 11.63
C GLU A 184 -14.02 15.23 12.13
N VAL A 185 -12.88 14.96 12.79
CA VAL A 185 -11.90 15.95 13.25
C VAL A 185 -10.52 15.61 12.71
N PRO A 186 -9.58 16.57 12.60
CA PRO A 186 -8.25 16.33 12.05
C PRO A 186 -7.47 15.19 12.74
N GLY A 187 -7.64 15.03 14.06
CA GLY A 187 -7.01 13.93 14.82
C GLY A 187 -7.61 12.55 14.56
N GLY A 188 -8.78 12.47 13.91
CA GLY A 188 -9.44 11.23 13.52
C GLY A 188 -9.09 10.78 12.10
N ASN A 189 -8.18 11.48 11.41
CA ASN A 189 -7.67 11.00 10.12
C ASN A 189 -6.85 9.73 10.33
N LEU A 190 -7.04 8.77 9.44
CA LEU A 190 -6.38 7.47 9.53
C LEU A 190 -5.83 7.04 8.17
N ILE A 191 -4.78 6.23 8.19
CA ILE A 191 -4.25 5.53 7.02
C ILE A 191 -4.37 4.03 7.23
N GLY A 192 -4.75 3.32 6.17
CA GLY A 192 -4.79 1.86 6.16
C GLY A 192 -3.39 1.30 6.03
N LEU A 193 -3.01 0.41 6.95
CA LEU A 193 -1.77 -0.34 6.95
C LEU A 193 -2.02 -1.79 6.51
N TRP A 194 -0.96 -2.48 6.12
CA TRP A 194 -1.05 -3.86 5.68
C TRP A 194 -1.62 -4.75 6.77
N GLY A 195 -2.50 -5.68 6.40
CA GLY A 195 -3.11 -6.61 7.35
C GLY A 195 -4.35 -6.05 8.04
N GLN A 196 -4.97 -5.00 7.48
CA GLN A 196 -6.12 -4.29 8.08
C GLN A 196 -5.79 -3.51 9.36
N ASP A 197 -4.50 -3.34 9.64
CA ASP A 197 -4.03 -2.40 10.64
C ASP A 197 -4.35 -0.95 10.22
N VAL A 198 -4.33 -0.05 11.19
CA VAL A 198 -4.57 1.38 10.98
C VAL A 198 -3.52 2.19 11.72
N LEU A 199 -3.07 3.28 11.12
CA LEU A 199 -2.31 4.32 11.80
C LEU A 199 -3.12 5.61 11.79
N ASP A 200 -3.54 6.08 12.95
CA ASP A 200 -4.19 7.38 13.12
C ASP A 200 -3.23 8.43 13.67
N VAL A 201 -3.65 9.70 13.61
CA VAL A 201 -2.86 10.85 14.05
C VAL A 201 -2.58 10.82 15.55
N THR A 202 -3.49 10.27 16.36
CA THR A 202 -3.35 10.22 17.82
C THR A 202 -2.25 9.22 18.20
N THR A 203 -2.30 8.04 17.60
CA THR A 203 -1.29 7.00 17.74
C THR A 203 0.09 7.50 17.31
N LEU A 204 0.18 8.24 16.19
CA LEU A 204 1.44 8.83 15.76
C LEU A 204 1.98 9.87 16.78
N ALA A 205 1.10 10.67 17.39
CA ALA A 205 1.48 11.61 18.43
C ALA A 205 2.00 10.89 19.69
N GLU A 206 1.29 9.86 20.15
CA GLU A 206 1.71 9.04 21.29
C GLU A 206 3.09 8.42 21.08
N VAL A 207 3.36 7.86 19.90
CA VAL A 207 4.68 7.29 19.59
C VAL A 207 5.77 8.36 19.67
N THR A 208 5.49 9.57 19.19
CA THR A 208 6.45 10.67 19.21
C THR A 208 6.72 11.19 20.62
N GLU A 209 5.73 11.16 21.51
CA GLU A 209 5.83 11.64 22.90
C GLU A 209 6.52 10.65 23.86
N ARG A 210 6.61 9.36 23.50
CA ARG A 210 7.30 8.33 24.33
C ARG A 210 8.83 8.46 24.36
N THR A 211 9.42 9.22 23.45
CA THR A 211 10.89 9.29 23.21
C THR A 211 11.48 10.63 23.61
#